data_AF-A0A920D8L1-F1
#
_entry.id   AF-A0A920D8L1-F1
#
_cell.length_a   1.000
_cell.length_b   1.000
_cell.length_c   1.000
_cell.angle_alpha   90.00
_cell.angle_beta   90.00
_cell.angle_gamma   90.00
#
_symmetry.space_group_name_H-M   'P 1'
#
loop_
_entity.id
_entity.type
_entity.pdbx_description
1 polymer ?
#
loop_
_entity_poly.entity_id
_entity_poly.type
_entity_poly.pdbx_seq_one_letter_code
_entity_poly.pdbx_strand_id
1 'polypeptide(L)'
;MSCVPTGKFTPELAKDLQERLEQTWSPEQIAEKRRCASLSFVCFKTIYRWLYDGKLTVSETEVLRHKGKRRKPMETRGRFLVGTAIHQRPKEVRKRTTFGH
;
A
#
# COMPACT_ATOMS: atom_id res chain seq x y z
N MET A 1 5.91 -26.17 -11.26
CA MET A 1 4.97 -26.30 -10.13
C MET A 1 5.34 -25.23 -9.11
N SER A 2 4.62 -24.12 -9.05
CA SER A 2 4.89 -23.03 -8.12
C SER A 2 4.37 -23.38 -6.72
N CYS A 3 5.28 -23.47 -5.74
CA CYS A 3 5.04 -23.76 -4.32
C CYS A 3 4.38 -22.58 -3.57
N VAL A 4 3.64 -21.71 -4.27
CA VAL A 4 3.09 -20.51 -3.63
C VAL A 4 1.68 -20.82 -3.14
N PRO A 5 1.42 -20.72 -1.83
CA PRO A 5 0.08 -20.97 -1.30
C PRO A 5 -0.92 -19.99 -1.91
N THR A 6 -2.08 -20.50 -2.33
CA THR A 6 -3.20 -19.69 -2.79
C THR A 6 -3.61 -18.71 -1.68
N GLY A 7 -3.55 -17.41 -1.97
CA GLY A 7 -3.88 -16.38 -1.01
C GLY A 7 -5.35 -16.40 -0.58
N LYS A 8 -5.65 -15.85 0.60
CA LYS A 8 -7.03 -15.75 1.13
C LYS A 8 -7.90 -14.68 0.44
N PHE A 9 -7.42 -14.09 -0.66
CA PHE A 9 -8.10 -12.99 -1.33
C PHE A 9 -9.10 -13.55 -2.35
N THR A 10 -10.39 -13.30 -2.13
CA THR A 10 -11.46 -13.64 -3.06
C THR A 10 -12.24 -12.39 -3.44
N PRO A 11 -12.83 -12.30 -4.65
CA PRO A 11 -13.57 -11.11 -5.08
C PRO A 11 -14.80 -10.84 -4.21
N GLU A 12 -15.51 -11.87 -3.78
CA GLU A 12 -16.65 -11.75 -2.86
C GLU A 12 -16.24 -11.17 -1.50
N LEU A 13 -15.10 -11.63 -0.97
CA LEU A 13 -14.51 -11.09 0.25
C LEU A 13 -14.12 -9.63 0.06
N ALA A 14 -13.46 -9.29 -1.04
CA ALA A 14 -13.03 -7.93 -1.32
C ALA A 14 -14.21 -6.96 -1.37
N LYS A 15 -15.31 -7.38 -2.02
CA LYS A 15 -16.54 -6.58 -2.10
C LYS A 15 -17.18 -6.32 -0.73
N ASP A 16 -17.36 -7.37 0.09
CA ASP A 16 -17.90 -7.20 1.45
C ASP A 16 -16.97 -6.32 2.31
N LEU A 17 -15.65 -6.50 2.23
CA LEU A 17 -14.71 -5.63 2.93
C LEU A 17 -14.85 -4.16 2.50
N GLN A 18 -15.03 -3.91 1.20
CA GLN A 18 -15.17 -2.57 0.64
C GLN A 18 -16.46 -1.89 1.10
N GLU A 19 -17.61 -2.59 1.03
CA GLU A 19 -18.90 -2.08 1.53
C GLU A 19 -18.85 -1.72 3.01
N ARG A 20 -18.17 -2.53 3.84
CA ARG A 20 -18.03 -2.26 5.28
C ARG A 20 -17.12 -1.07 5.55
N LEU A 21 -16.04 -0.93 4.79
CA LEU A 21 -15.15 0.21 4.90
C LEU A 21 -15.87 1.49 4.48
N GLU A 22 -16.64 1.50 3.39
CA GLU A 22 -17.47 2.66 3.01
C GLU A 22 -18.46 3.07 4.11
N GLN A 23 -18.94 2.13 4.90
CA GLN A 23 -19.76 2.39 6.11
C GLN A 23 -18.94 2.88 7.33
N THR A 24 -17.67 3.24 7.16
CA THR A 24 -16.75 3.72 8.22
C THR A 24 -16.38 2.70 9.30
N TRP A 25 -16.50 1.40 9.00
CA TRP A 25 -16.06 0.36 9.93
C TRP A 25 -14.54 0.27 9.96
N SER A 26 -13.95 0.08 11.15
CA SER A 26 -12.52 -0.15 11.28
C SER A 26 -12.15 -1.59 10.84
N PRO A 27 -10.94 -1.83 10.32
CA PRO A 27 -10.47 -3.18 9.97
C PRO A 27 -10.58 -4.19 11.12
N GLU A 28 -10.44 -3.75 12.37
CA GLU A 28 -10.64 -4.57 13.57
C GLU A 28 -12.11 -4.94 13.79
N GLN A 29 -13.03 -3.99 13.62
CA GLN A 29 -14.47 -4.24 13.71
C GLN A 29 -14.92 -5.25 12.65
N ILE A 30 -14.41 -5.10 11.42
CA ILE A 30 -14.72 -6.02 10.32
C ILE A 30 -14.18 -7.43 10.64
N ALA A 31 -12.92 -7.54 11.07
CA ALA A 31 -12.32 -8.83 11.42
C ALA A 31 -13.09 -9.52 12.56
N GLU A 32 -13.46 -8.78 13.60
CA GLU A 32 -14.20 -9.29 14.74
C GLU A 32 -15.64 -9.68 14.36
N LYS A 33 -16.32 -8.87 13.56
CA LYS A 33 -17.67 -9.19 13.08
C LYS A 33 -17.68 -10.49 12.27
N ARG A 34 -16.71 -10.69 11.38
CA ARG A 34 -16.57 -11.94 10.62
C ARG A 34 -16.29 -13.13 11.53
N ARG A 35 -15.45 -12.94 12.56
CA ARG A 35 -15.15 -13.97 13.56
C ARG A 35 -16.41 -14.39 14.32
N CYS A 36 -17.21 -13.44 14.78
CA CYS A 36 -18.46 -13.70 15.48
C CYS A 36 -19.54 -14.30 14.58
N ALA A 37 -19.54 -13.97 13.29
CA ALA A 37 -20.48 -14.51 12.30
C ALA A 37 -20.05 -15.87 11.72
N SER A 38 -18.98 -16.49 12.23
CA SER A 38 -18.40 -17.75 11.72
C SER A 38 -18.09 -17.74 10.21
N LEU A 39 -17.85 -16.54 9.65
CA LEU A 39 -17.46 -16.37 8.26
C LEU A 39 -15.96 -16.68 8.07
N SER A 40 -15.50 -16.72 6.83
CA SER A 40 -14.08 -16.86 6.50
C SER A 40 -13.24 -15.83 7.26
N PHE A 41 -12.32 -16.32 8.09
CA PHE A 41 -11.53 -15.49 8.98
C PHE A 41 -10.42 -14.75 8.22
N VAL A 42 -10.44 -13.42 8.36
CA VAL A 42 -9.40 -12.52 7.85
C VAL A 42 -8.91 -11.67 9.01
N CYS A 43 -7.60 -11.70 9.27
CA CYS A 43 -7.03 -10.87 10.32
C CYS A 43 -7.00 -9.40 9.89
N PHE A 44 -7.25 -8.48 10.84
CA PHE A 44 -7.26 -7.03 10.57
C PHE A 44 -5.96 -6.54 9.92
N LYS A 45 -4.80 -7.11 10.30
CA LYS A 45 -3.50 -6.80 9.67
C LYS A 45 -3.47 -7.12 8.17
N THR A 46 -4.20 -8.15 7.72
CA THR A 46 -4.31 -8.51 6.30
C THR A 46 -5.21 -7.53 5.56
N ILE A 47 -6.30 -7.07 6.18
CA ILE A 47 -7.15 -6.01 5.61
C ILE A 47 -6.33 -4.72 5.42
N TYR A 48 -5.55 -4.30 6.43
CA TYR A 48 -4.62 -3.16 6.30
C TYR A 48 -3.61 -3.36 5.16
N ARG A 49 -3.04 -4.56 5.01
CA ARG A 49 -2.10 -4.85 3.92
C ARG A 49 -2.77 -4.70 2.55
N TRP A 50 -3.98 -5.22 2.39
CA TRP A 50 -4.72 -5.10 1.13
C TRP A 50 -5.14 -3.67 0.81
N LEU A 51 -5.46 -2.86 1.81
CA LEU A 51 -5.64 -1.42 1.63
C LEU A 51 -4.36 -0.78 1.10
N TYR A 52 -3.24 -0.94 1.80
CA TYR A 52 -1.97 -0.35 1.36
C TYR A 52 -1.42 -0.89 0.04
N ASP A 53 -1.79 -2.12 -0.34
CA ASP A 53 -1.43 -2.72 -1.63
C ASP A 53 -2.36 -2.22 -2.77
N GLY A 54 -3.36 -1.37 -2.49
CA GLY A 54 -4.32 -0.86 -3.47
C GLY A 54 -5.33 -1.92 -3.95
N LYS A 55 -5.48 -3.03 -3.23
CA LYS A 55 -6.43 -4.12 -3.59
C LYS A 55 -7.86 -3.84 -3.16
N LEU A 56 -8.05 -2.91 -2.24
CA LEU A 56 -9.35 -2.43 -1.78
C LEU A 56 -9.44 -0.95 -2.14
N THR A 57 -10.38 -0.59 -3.02
CA THR A 57 -10.53 0.78 -3.53
C THR A 57 -11.38 1.61 -2.58
N VAL A 58 -10.79 1.99 -1.44
CA VAL A 58 -11.41 2.91 -0.49
C VAL A 58 -10.54 4.17 -0.45
N SER A 59 -11.14 5.36 -0.32
CA SER A 59 -10.38 6.60 -0.12
C SER A 59 -9.55 6.46 1.16
N GLU A 60 -8.29 6.06 1.02
CA GLU A 60 -7.46 5.43 2.06
C GLU A 60 -7.25 6.31 3.31
N THR A 61 -7.56 7.59 3.23
CA THR A 61 -7.18 8.59 4.22
C THR A 61 -8.33 9.05 5.12
N GLU A 62 -9.59 8.93 4.70
CA GLU A 62 -10.72 9.51 5.46
C GLU A 62 -11.40 8.51 6.39
N VAL A 63 -11.38 7.23 6.00
CA VAL A 63 -12.19 6.18 6.64
C VAL A 63 -11.45 5.48 7.79
N LEU A 64 -10.11 5.50 7.77
CA LEU A 64 -9.32 4.74 8.74
C LEU A 64 -9.14 5.50 10.06
N ARG A 65 -9.57 4.89 11.17
CA ARG A 65 -9.30 5.41 12.51
C ARG A 65 -7.79 5.47 12.77
N HIS A 66 -7.28 6.65 13.07
CA HIS A 66 -5.86 6.86 13.37
C HIS A 66 -5.52 6.20 14.72
N LYS A 67 -4.94 4.99 14.69
CA LYS A 67 -4.45 4.28 15.89
C LYS A 67 -3.09 3.64 15.66
N GLY A 68 -2.23 3.68 16.68
CA GLY A 68 -0.89 3.08 16.64
C GLY A 68 0.17 3.94 15.96
N LYS A 69 1.31 3.34 15.61
CA LYS A 69 2.41 4.04 14.93
C LYS A 69 2.06 4.22 13.45
N ARG A 70 2.10 5.45 12.97
CA ARG A 70 1.97 5.75 11.53
C ARG A 70 3.11 5.07 10.77
N ARG A 71 2.86 4.69 9.51
CA ARG A 71 3.94 4.30 8.61
C ARG A 71 4.90 5.47 8.50
N LYS A 72 6.20 5.20 8.66
CA LYS A 72 7.21 6.22 8.42
C LYS A 72 7.12 6.61 6.94
N PRO A 73 7.14 7.91 6.62
CA PRO A 73 7.31 8.32 5.24
C PRO A 73 8.59 7.71 4.67
N MET A 74 8.67 7.60 3.34
CA MET A 74 9.91 7.23 2.68
C MET A 74 11.03 8.14 3.18
N GLU A 75 12.14 7.56 3.64
CA GLU A 75 13.24 8.35 4.16
C GLU A 75 13.98 9.06 3.02
N THR A 76 13.95 10.40 3.06
CA THR A 76 14.49 11.25 2.00
C THR A 76 15.82 11.90 2.38
N ARG A 77 16.28 11.76 3.63
CA ARG A 77 17.53 12.36 4.08
C ARG A 77 18.71 11.77 3.30
N GLY A 78 19.59 12.67 2.84
CA GLY A 78 20.77 12.31 2.04
C GLY A 78 20.47 11.95 0.58
N ARG A 79 19.23 12.08 0.11
CA ARG A 79 18.85 11.86 -1.29
C ARG A 79 18.20 13.11 -1.87
N PHE A 80 18.73 13.60 -2.98
CA PHE A 80 18.05 14.61 -3.78
C PHE A 80 16.97 13.92 -4.61
N LEU A 81 15.71 14.07 -4.21
CA LEU A 81 14.54 13.63 -5.01
C LEU A 81 14.23 14.58 -6.17
N VAL A 82 14.87 15.74 -6.18
CA VAL A 82 14.70 16.79 -7.19
C VAL A 82 15.92 16.81 -8.10
N GLY A 83 15.69 16.78 -9.41
CA GLY A 83 16.72 16.89 -10.43
C GLY A 83 16.85 15.65 -11.33
N THR A 84 17.66 15.78 -12.39
CA THR A 84 18.01 14.69 -13.29
C THR A 84 19.03 13.78 -12.62
N ALA A 85 18.78 12.48 -12.69
CA ALA A 85 19.72 11.51 -12.14
C ALA A 85 21.00 11.46 -12.98
N ILE A 86 22.14 11.12 -12.35
CA ILE A 86 23.45 11.03 -13.03
C ILE A 86 23.42 10.09 -14.25
N HIS A 87 22.55 9.07 -14.25
CA HIS A 87 22.39 8.17 -15.39
C HIS A 87 21.68 8.80 -16.60
N GLN A 88 20.88 9.84 -16.38
CA GLN A 88 20.15 10.57 -17.41
C GLN A 88 20.98 11.69 -18.06
N ARG A 89 22.23 11.91 -17.61
CA ARG A 89 23.09 12.95 -18.18
C ARG A 89 23.41 12.68 -19.66
N PRO A 90 23.49 13.71 -20.51
CA PRO A 90 23.91 13.57 -21.90
C PRO A 90 25.29 12.90 -22.02
N LYS A 91 25.50 12.15 -23.11
CA LYS A 91 26.76 11.43 -23.35
C LYS A 91 27.97 12.36 -23.43
N GLU A 92 27.78 13.57 -23.97
CA GLU A 92 28.81 14.60 -24.09
C GLU A 92 29.36 15.02 -22.72
N VAL A 93 28.47 15.34 -21.78
CA VAL A 93 28.81 15.66 -20.38
C VAL A 93 29.49 14.46 -19.69
N ARG A 94 29.03 13.23 -19.97
CA ARG A 94 29.65 12.02 -19.41
C ARG A 94 31.07 11.80 -19.94
N LYS A 95 31.32 12.10 -21.21
CA LYS A 95 32.62 11.98 -21.86
C LYS A 95 33.56 13.15 -21.55
N ARG A 96 33.05 14.25 -20.97
CA ARG A 96 33.82 15.47 -20.62
C ARG A 96 34.56 16.06 -21.83
N THR A 97 33.96 15.94 -23.01
CA THR A 97 34.59 16.34 -24.29
C THR A 97 34.47 17.82 -24.60
N THR A 98 33.56 18.52 -23.92
CA THR A 98 33.30 19.94 -24.12
C THR A 98 33.62 20.72 -22.84
N PHE A 99 34.38 21.80 -22.99
CA PHE A 99 34.47 22.84 -21.99
C PHE A 99 33.27 23.79 -22.14
N GLY A 100 32.73 24.26 -21.01
CA GLY A 100 31.60 25.19 -21.02
C GLY A 100 31.94 26.50 -21.73
N HIS A 101 30.94 27.11 -22.36
CA HIS A 101 31.02 28.45 -22.94
C HIS A 101 30.89 29.55 -21.89
#